data_AF-A0A4V2ZZZ0-F1
#
_entry.id   AF-A0A4V2ZZZ0-F1
#
_cell.length_a   1.000
_cell.length_b   1.000
_cell.length_c   1.000
_cell.angle_alpha   90.00
_cell.angle_beta   90.00
_cell.angle_gamma   90.00
#
_symmetry.space_group_name_H-M   'P 1'
#
loop_
_entity.id
_entity.type
_entity.pdbx_description
1 polymer ?
#
loop_
_entity_poly.entity_id
_entity_poly.type
_entity_poly.pdbx_seq_one_letter_code
_entity_poly.pdbx_strand_id
1 'polypeptide(L)'
;MKLKIMLLAFAVMLFASCGPTISGKDEQSFKASKAIMEAKLSVTEKDDLEKALRVLTAKAMKEKWEKPDDVNFKGKSFDAIVMNMIDGKTFSGIVDYAEDFLKADRDKSIKEKTTEIDSLTTEKIKIAKQNKVLDNFKLTKVSISEQEWFGEKTPFLDLTFVNNMGTEILGYNVQINIYSKATGKIIASQEQGTSFKVDQALKPNAEDVWSQPLLFEAKEHSKLWATAQYPITDFSKFDLKIEAFPKTVETKKEKLVRVGGLENIDKKIKYLKTELEQLKETKGTLDELELTK
;
A
#
# COMPACT_ATOMS: atom_id res chain seq x y z
N MET A 1 -50.11 29.86 48.10
CA MET A 1 -49.67 28.48 48.38
C MET A 1 -49.83 27.53 47.18
N LYS A 2 -50.91 27.63 46.40
CA LYS A 2 -51.14 26.78 45.20
C LYS A 2 -50.09 26.92 44.07
N LEU A 3 -49.54 28.12 43.83
CA LEU A 3 -48.53 28.35 42.79
C LEU A 3 -47.15 27.71 43.10
N LYS A 4 -46.77 27.67 44.40
CA LYS A 4 -45.50 27.05 44.85
C LYS A 4 -45.55 25.52 44.80
N ILE A 5 -46.72 24.92 45.03
CA ILE A 5 -46.92 23.47 44.93
C ILE A 5 -46.98 23.03 43.45
N MET A 6 -47.52 23.88 42.57
CA MET A 6 -47.55 23.62 41.12
C MET A 6 -46.16 23.70 40.47
N LEU A 7 -45.31 24.65 40.90
CA LEU A 7 -43.90 24.73 40.48
C LEU A 7 -43.05 23.55 40.97
N LEU A 8 -43.34 23.01 42.16
CA LEU A 8 -42.66 21.83 42.70
C LEU A 8 -43.08 20.54 41.97
N ALA A 9 -44.36 20.41 41.59
CA ALA A 9 -44.85 19.29 40.80
C ALA A 9 -44.31 19.31 39.34
N PHE A 10 -44.11 20.50 38.75
CA PHE A 10 -43.50 20.65 37.44
C PHE A 10 -42.00 20.34 37.46
N ALA A 11 -41.29 20.70 38.54
CA ALA A 11 -39.88 20.33 38.74
C ALA A 11 -39.67 18.82 38.91
N VAL A 12 -40.57 18.11 39.60
CA VAL A 12 -40.47 16.64 39.77
C VAL A 12 -40.78 15.88 38.48
N MET A 13 -41.67 16.39 37.62
CA MET A 13 -41.90 15.81 36.28
C MET A 13 -40.72 16.02 35.33
N LEU A 14 -39.95 17.10 35.47
CA LEU A 14 -38.75 17.35 34.66
C LEU A 14 -37.59 16.38 34.98
N PHE A 15 -37.56 15.76 36.16
CA PHE A 15 -36.57 14.75 36.55
C PHE A 15 -37.03 13.29 36.37
N ALA A 16 -38.30 13.05 36.05
CA ALA A 16 -38.85 11.70 35.88
C ALA A 16 -38.53 11.06 34.51
N SER A 17 -37.91 11.79 33.59
CA SER A 17 -37.53 11.28 32.26
C SER A 17 -36.09 10.74 32.16
N CYS A 18 -35.31 10.79 33.23
CA CYS A 18 -33.98 10.20 33.26
C CYS A 18 -34.10 8.68 33.49
N GLY A 19 -33.89 7.89 32.43
CA GLY A 19 -33.72 6.44 32.53
C GLY A 19 -32.57 6.05 33.47
N PRO A 20 -32.46 4.75 33.85
CA PRO A 20 -31.35 4.30 34.69
C PRO A 20 -30.01 4.62 34.01
N THR A 21 -29.01 4.97 34.82
CA THR A 21 -27.65 5.28 34.38
C THR A 21 -26.66 4.23 34.85
N ILE A 22 -25.56 4.05 34.12
CA ILE A 22 -24.45 3.21 34.55
C ILE A 22 -23.61 3.93 35.61
N SER A 23 -23.15 3.18 36.62
CA SER A 23 -22.14 3.63 37.58
C SER A 23 -20.79 2.98 37.24
N GLY A 24 -19.82 3.78 36.81
CA GLY A 24 -18.47 3.36 36.45
C GLY A 24 -17.45 3.38 37.61
N LYS A 25 -17.90 3.67 38.84
CA LYS A 25 -17.03 3.84 40.03
C LYS A 25 -16.18 2.61 40.34
N ASP A 26 -16.77 1.43 40.23
CA ASP A 26 -16.16 0.14 40.51
C ASP A 26 -16.98 -0.97 39.83
N GLU A 27 -16.42 -2.17 39.75
CA GLU A 27 -17.03 -3.31 39.05
C GLU A 27 -18.37 -3.74 39.67
N GLN A 28 -18.52 -3.67 41.00
CA GLN A 28 -19.74 -4.08 41.68
C GLN A 28 -20.88 -3.08 41.40
N SER A 29 -20.58 -1.78 41.49
CA SER A 29 -21.49 -0.70 41.14
C SER A 29 -21.88 -0.75 39.66
N PHE A 30 -20.93 -1.07 38.76
CA PHE A 30 -21.20 -1.27 37.34
C PHE A 30 -22.16 -2.42 37.10
N LYS A 31 -21.90 -3.61 37.66
CA LYS A 31 -22.77 -4.78 37.52
C LYS A 31 -24.18 -4.51 38.04
N ALA A 32 -24.30 -3.88 39.21
CA ALA A 32 -25.60 -3.56 39.80
C ALA A 32 -26.40 -2.56 38.94
N SER A 33 -25.76 -1.47 38.50
CA SER A 33 -26.42 -0.46 37.66
C SER A 33 -26.75 -0.97 36.25
N LYS A 34 -25.89 -1.78 35.64
CA LYS A 34 -26.17 -2.47 34.37
C LYS A 34 -27.39 -3.38 34.47
N ALA A 35 -27.50 -4.20 35.52
CA ALA A 35 -28.66 -5.07 35.72
C ALA A 35 -29.97 -4.28 35.85
N ILE A 36 -29.96 -3.14 36.54
CA ILE A 36 -31.12 -2.24 36.66
C ILE A 36 -31.50 -1.65 35.30
N MET A 37 -30.51 -1.28 34.48
CA MET A 37 -30.72 -0.80 33.11
C MET A 37 -31.34 -1.90 32.24
N GLU A 38 -30.70 -3.07 32.17
CA GLU A 38 -31.15 -4.21 31.36
C GLU A 38 -32.55 -4.69 31.73
N ALA A 39 -32.96 -4.60 32.99
CA ALA A 39 -34.32 -4.95 33.40
C ALA A 39 -35.41 -4.12 32.70
N LYS A 40 -35.06 -2.94 32.16
CA LYS A 40 -35.98 -2.05 31.45
C LYS A 40 -35.82 -2.10 29.92
N LEU A 41 -34.83 -2.83 29.40
CA LEU A 41 -34.53 -2.93 27.98
C LEU A 41 -35.22 -4.15 27.35
N SER A 42 -35.66 -3.99 26.10
CA SER A 42 -36.06 -5.07 25.22
C SER A 42 -34.88 -5.99 24.87
N VAL A 43 -35.16 -7.13 24.23
CA VAL A 43 -34.10 -8.06 23.78
C VAL A 43 -33.15 -7.37 22.79
N THR A 44 -33.69 -6.60 21.84
CA THR A 44 -32.91 -5.85 20.86
C THR A 44 -32.04 -4.78 21.53
N GLU A 45 -32.61 -4.00 22.46
CA GLU A 45 -31.83 -2.97 23.16
C GLU A 45 -30.73 -3.55 24.06
N LYS A 46 -30.91 -4.76 24.59
CA LYS A 46 -29.84 -5.49 25.29
C LYS A 46 -28.71 -5.90 24.34
N ASP A 47 -29.06 -6.34 23.14
CA ASP A 47 -28.08 -6.66 22.08
C ASP A 47 -27.30 -5.40 21.68
N ASP A 48 -27.98 -4.28 21.46
CA ASP A 48 -27.36 -3.00 21.14
C ASP A 48 -26.48 -2.48 22.29
N LEU A 49 -26.90 -2.64 23.54
CA LEU A 49 -26.07 -2.30 24.70
C LEU A 49 -24.78 -3.12 24.73
N GLU A 50 -24.86 -4.44 24.47
CA GLU A 50 -23.68 -5.31 24.42
C GLU A 50 -22.75 -4.93 23.26
N LYS A 51 -23.29 -4.66 22.07
CA LYS A 51 -22.51 -4.15 20.93
C LYS A 51 -21.82 -2.83 21.27
N ALA A 52 -22.55 -1.88 21.85
CA ALA A 52 -22.00 -0.59 22.25
C ALA A 52 -20.84 -0.74 23.24
N LEU A 53 -20.97 -1.62 24.25
CA LEU A 53 -19.90 -1.88 25.21
C LEU A 53 -18.66 -2.50 24.53
N ARG A 54 -18.83 -3.45 23.60
CA ARG A 54 -17.71 -4.02 22.83
C ARG A 54 -17.01 -2.97 21.95
N VAL A 55 -17.77 -2.11 21.30
CA VAL A 55 -17.25 -0.97 20.51
C VAL A 55 -16.45 -0.02 21.40
N LEU A 56 -16.95 0.31 22.58
CA LEU A 56 -16.25 1.17 23.53
C LEU A 56 -14.99 0.50 24.11
N THR A 57 -14.99 -0.83 24.26
CA THR A 57 -13.76 -1.59 24.57
C THR A 57 -12.73 -1.45 23.46
N ALA A 58 -13.12 -1.56 22.18
CA ALA A 58 -12.22 -1.32 21.05
C ALA A 58 -11.69 0.12 21.03
N LYS A 59 -12.53 1.11 21.35
CA LYS A 59 -12.12 2.50 21.54
C LYS A 59 -11.07 2.64 22.65
N ALA A 60 -11.31 2.02 23.81
CA ALA A 60 -10.38 2.05 24.94
C ALA A 60 -9.02 1.42 24.58
N MET A 61 -9.03 0.31 23.83
CA MET A 61 -7.82 -0.32 23.30
C MET A 61 -7.06 0.64 22.38
N LYS A 62 -7.76 1.25 21.42
CA LYS A 62 -7.18 2.19 20.47
C LYS A 62 -6.54 3.39 21.16
N GLU A 63 -7.27 4.05 22.07
CA GLU A 63 -6.77 5.24 22.75
C GLU A 63 -5.59 4.94 23.67
N LYS A 64 -5.62 3.80 24.37
CA LYS A 64 -4.48 3.35 25.18
C LYS A 64 -3.25 3.04 24.32
N TRP A 65 -3.43 2.49 23.12
CA TRP A 65 -2.33 2.24 22.20
C TRP A 65 -1.76 3.53 21.61
N GLU A 66 -2.62 4.48 21.23
CA GLU A 66 -2.19 5.78 20.69
C GLU A 66 -1.58 6.70 21.77
N LYS A 67 -1.95 6.52 23.04
CA LYS A 67 -1.53 7.36 24.18
C LYS A 67 -1.17 6.52 25.42
N PRO A 68 -0.11 5.70 25.36
CA PRO A 68 0.20 4.73 26.41
C PRO A 68 0.57 5.38 27.76
N ASP A 69 1.08 6.60 27.74
CA ASP A 69 1.54 7.34 28.92
C ASP A 69 0.50 8.29 29.53
N ASP A 70 -0.67 8.44 28.92
CA ASP A 70 -1.73 9.29 29.46
C ASP A 70 -2.25 8.73 30.79
N VAL A 71 -2.37 9.59 31.81
CA VAL A 71 -2.85 9.23 33.15
C VAL A 71 -4.24 8.59 33.13
N ASN A 72 -5.04 8.87 32.09
CA ASN A 72 -6.35 8.29 31.91
C ASN A 72 -6.30 6.80 31.50
N PHE A 73 -5.21 6.33 30.89
CA PHE A 73 -5.09 4.96 30.35
C PHE A 73 -3.97 4.13 30.98
N LYS A 74 -2.89 4.77 31.44
CA LYS A 74 -1.70 4.12 32.00
C LYS A 74 -2.06 3.28 33.22
N GLY A 75 -1.63 2.01 33.21
CA GLY A 75 -1.87 1.07 34.30
C GLY A 75 -3.33 0.60 34.48
N LYS A 76 -4.30 1.10 33.69
CA LYS A 76 -5.72 0.71 33.78
C LYS A 76 -6.05 -0.45 32.84
N SER A 77 -6.97 -1.33 33.23
CA SER A 77 -7.56 -2.32 32.33
C SER A 77 -8.49 -1.65 31.32
N PHE A 78 -8.80 -2.32 30.20
CA PHE A 78 -9.77 -1.79 29.23
C PHE A 78 -11.15 -1.63 29.85
N ASP A 79 -11.58 -2.58 30.69
CA ASP A 79 -12.85 -2.50 31.41
C ASP A 79 -12.90 -1.28 32.33
N ALA A 80 -11.83 -0.98 33.07
CA ALA A 80 -11.76 0.21 33.91
C ALA A 80 -11.82 1.51 33.09
N ILE A 81 -11.24 1.52 31.90
CA ILE A 81 -11.31 2.67 30.98
C ILE A 81 -12.75 2.82 30.47
N VAL A 82 -13.39 1.74 30.02
CA VAL A 82 -14.78 1.74 29.53
C VAL A 82 -15.75 2.17 30.63
N MET A 83 -15.64 1.63 31.84
CA MET A 83 -16.47 2.03 32.98
C MET A 83 -16.39 3.54 33.23
N ASN A 84 -15.19 4.12 33.21
CA ASN A 84 -15.01 5.57 33.33
C ASN A 84 -15.62 6.35 32.15
N MET A 85 -15.52 5.81 30.92
CA MET A 85 -16.08 6.44 29.72
C MET A 85 -17.61 6.56 29.75
N ILE A 86 -18.29 5.64 30.44
CA ILE A 86 -19.76 5.55 30.46
C ILE A 86 -20.41 5.86 31.81
N ASP A 87 -19.63 6.28 32.81
CA ASP A 87 -20.16 6.66 34.12
C ASP A 87 -21.22 7.77 33.98
N GLY A 88 -22.37 7.56 34.60
CA GLY A 88 -23.51 8.46 34.54
C GLY A 88 -24.30 8.45 33.23
N LYS A 89 -23.93 7.65 32.22
CA LYS A 89 -24.66 7.59 30.94
C LYS A 89 -25.89 6.68 31.02
N THR A 90 -26.96 7.10 30.35
CA THR A 90 -28.15 6.27 30.07
C THR A 90 -27.86 5.28 28.94
N PHE A 91 -28.76 4.32 28.71
CA PHE A 91 -28.69 3.42 27.56
C PHE A 91 -28.48 4.17 26.22
N SER A 92 -29.34 5.15 25.91
CA SER A 92 -29.21 5.95 24.68
C SER A 92 -27.87 6.68 24.62
N GLY A 93 -27.41 7.26 25.73
CA GLY A 93 -26.13 7.95 25.78
C GLY A 93 -24.91 7.04 25.60
N ILE A 94 -25.04 5.74 25.89
CA ILE A 94 -24.00 4.73 25.64
C ILE A 94 -24.00 4.34 24.16
N VAL A 95 -25.18 4.08 23.59
CA VAL A 95 -25.36 3.76 22.17
C VAL A 95 -24.86 4.91 21.29
N ASP A 96 -25.32 6.14 21.53
CA ASP A 96 -24.90 7.33 20.80
C ASP A 96 -23.38 7.50 20.85
N TYR A 97 -22.77 7.27 22.03
CA TYR A 97 -21.34 7.41 22.18
C TYR A 97 -20.54 6.34 21.41
N ALA A 98 -21.05 5.11 21.36
CA ALA A 98 -20.45 4.04 20.57
C ALA A 98 -20.57 4.33 19.07
N GLU A 99 -21.72 4.79 18.59
CA GLU A 99 -21.93 5.15 17.19
C GLU A 99 -21.11 6.37 16.76
N ASP A 100 -21.00 7.39 17.61
CA ASP A 100 -20.14 8.54 17.36
C ASP A 100 -18.69 8.11 17.14
N PHE A 101 -18.22 7.15 17.94
CA PHE A 101 -16.91 6.55 17.75
C PHE A 101 -16.80 5.79 16.43
N LEU A 102 -17.77 4.94 16.07
CA LEU A 102 -17.77 4.21 14.79
C LEU A 102 -17.74 5.16 13.58
N LYS A 103 -18.57 6.22 13.60
CA LYS A 103 -18.60 7.26 12.56
C LYS A 103 -17.27 7.98 12.46
N ALA A 104 -16.72 8.42 13.59
CA ALA A 104 -15.44 9.12 13.63
C ALA A 104 -14.26 8.21 13.17
N ASP A 105 -14.29 6.93 13.53
CA ASP A 105 -13.28 5.95 13.13
C ASP A 105 -13.32 5.63 11.63
N ARG A 106 -14.54 5.46 11.08
CA ARG A 106 -14.77 5.33 9.64
C ARG A 106 -14.26 6.56 8.90
N ASP A 107 -14.64 7.76 9.33
CA ASP A 107 -14.28 9.01 8.65
C ASP A 107 -12.76 9.27 8.71
N LYS A 108 -12.12 8.97 9.86
CA LYS A 108 -10.66 8.98 9.98
C LYS A 108 -10.02 7.99 9.01
N SER A 109 -10.52 6.75 8.95
CA SER A 109 -10.02 5.71 8.04
C SER A 109 -10.18 6.09 6.57
N ILE A 110 -11.31 6.68 6.19
CA ILE A 110 -11.57 7.21 4.84
C ILE A 110 -10.52 8.27 4.49
N LYS A 111 -10.27 9.22 5.40
CA LYS A 111 -9.30 10.30 5.20
C LYS A 111 -7.87 9.78 5.06
N GLU A 112 -7.45 8.87 5.93
CA GLU A 112 -6.11 8.28 5.92
C GLU A 112 -5.88 7.48 4.63
N LYS A 113 -6.81 6.61 4.25
CA LYS A 113 -6.71 5.83 3.01
C LYS A 113 -6.72 6.72 1.75
N THR A 114 -7.54 7.77 1.74
CA THR A 114 -7.56 8.74 0.62
C THR A 114 -6.20 9.43 0.50
N THR A 115 -5.63 9.88 1.62
CA THR A 115 -4.30 10.53 1.65
C THR A 115 -3.20 9.57 1.19
N GLU A 116 -3.25 8.30 1.61
CA GLU A 116 -2.30 7.27 1.17
C GLU A 116 -2.41 7.00 -0.34
N ILE A 117 -3.63 6.90 -0.89
CA ILE A 117 -3.86 6.75 -2.34
C ILE A 117 -3.28 7.93 -3.12
N ASP A 118 -3.49 9.17 -2.66
CA ASP A 118 -2.99 10.36 -3.33
C ASP A 118 -1.46 10.43 -3.32
N SER A 119 -0.85 10.07 -2.18
CA SER A 119 0.60 9.95 -2.03
C SER A 119 1.19 8.91 -2.99
N LEU A 120 0.64 7.69 -2.98
CA LEU A 120 1.06 6.59 -3.86
C LEU A 120 0.87 6.93 -5.34
N THR A 121 -0.22 7.62 -5.69
CA THR A 121 -0.47 8.08 -7.06
C THR A 121 0.57 9.11 -7.51
N THR A 122 0.92 10.04 -6.62
CA THR A 122 1.97 11.04 -6.87
C THR A 122 3.33 10.37 -7.06
N GLU A 123 3.68 9.43 -6.18
CA GLU A 123 4.91 8.64 -6.27
C GLU A 123 4.97 7.85 -7.58
N LYS A 124 3.88 7.17 -7.95
CA LYS A 124 3.74 6.45 -9.21
C LYS A 124 4.04 7.35 -10.41
N ILE A 125 3.44 8.55 -10.45
CA ILE A 125 3.67 9.51 -11.53
C ILE A 125 5.13 9.95 -11.58
N LYS A 126 5.76 10.20 -10.43
CA LYS A 126 7.17 10.58 -10.34
C LYS A 126 8.09 9.48 -10.88
N ILE A 127 7.89 8.24 -10.43
CA ILE A 127 8.65 7.07 -10.89
C ILE A 127 8.46 6.87 -12.39
N ALA A 128 7.22 6.92 -12.89
CA ALA A 128 6.92 6.74 -14.30
C ALA A 128 7.59 7.81 -15.17
N LYS A 129 7.57 9.08 -14.72
CA LYS A 129 8.28 10.17 -15.41
C LYS A 129 9.79 9.93 -15.46
N GLN A 130 10.41 9.56 -14.35
CA GLN A 130 11.84 9.27 -14.29
C GLN A 130 12.25 8.08 -15.17
N ASN A 131 11.49 6.98 -15.12
CA ASN A 131 11.72 5.82 -15.97
C ASN A 131 11.55 6.17 -17.46
N LYS A 132 10.59 7.03 -17.80
CA LYS A 132 10.41 7.53 -19.16
C LYS A 132 11.57 8.41 -19.63
N VAL A 133 12.22 9.16 -18.74
CA VAL A 133 13.44 9.90 -19.07
C VAL A 133 14.58 8.92 -19.37
N LEU A 134 14.73 7.85 -18.58
CA LEU A 134 15.70 6.79 -18.84
C LEU A 134 15.44 6.07 -20.17
N ASP A 135 14.17 5.88 -20.55
CA ASP A 135 13.79 5.25 -21.83
C ASP A 135 14.27 6.04 -23.07
N ASN A 136 14.70 7.29 -22.90
CA ASN A 136 15.33 8.06 -23.98
C ASN A 136 16.78 7.62 -24.27
N PHE A 137 17.43 6.88 -23.37
CA PHE A 137 18.61 6.09 -23.72
C PHE A 137 18.14 4.73 -24.22
N LYS A 138 17.84 4.68 -25.52
CA LYS A 138 16.93 3.70 -26.10
C LYS A 138 17.69 2.58 -26.80
N LEU A 139 17.35 1.33 -26.51
CA LEU A 139 17.76 0.19 -27.32
C LEU A 139 17.07 0.26 -28.69
N THR A 140 17.85 0.25 -29.76
CA THR A 140 17.34 0.38 -31.15
C THR A 140 17.60 -0.84 -32.00
N LYS A 141 18.64 -1.62 -31.72
CA LYS A 141 18.96 -2.86 -32.41
C LYS A 141 19.40 -3.91 -31.42
N VAL A 142 18.96 -5.15 -31.66
CA VAL A 142 19.41 -6.36 -30.98
C VAL A 142 19.68 -7.39 -32.07
N SER A 143 20.84 -8.00 -32.05
CA SER A 143 21.16 -9.14 -32.92
C SER A 143 22.08 -10.12 -32.20
N ILE A 144 22.20 -11.32 -32.76
CA ILE A 144 23.28 -12.23 -32.40
C ILE A 144 24.18 -12.40 -33.61
N SER A 145 25.48 -12.11 -33.47
CA SER A 145 26.51 -12.35 -34.48
C SER A 145 27.34 -13.60 -34.15
N GLU A 146 28.11 -14.10 -35.11
CA GLU A 146 29.14 -15.10 -34.86
C GLU A 146 30.50 -14.41 -34.86
N GLN A 147 31.29 -14.61 -33.81
CA GLN A 147 32.64 -14.07 -33.70
C GLN A 147 33.62 -15.16 -33.28
N GLU A 148 34.88 -15.02 -33.68
CA GLU A 148 35.95 -15.87 -33.19
C GLU A 148 36.35 -15.42 -31.78
N TRP A 149 36.26 -16.34 -30.81
CA TRP A 149 36.58 -16.08 -29.41
C TRP A 149 37.34 -17.27 -28.84
N PHE A 150 38.60 -17.05 -28.45
CA PHE A 150 39.54 -18.10 -28.03
C PHE A 150 39.67 -19.28 -29.03
N GLY A 151 39.63 -18.99 -30.34
CA GLY A 151 39.76 -20.00 -31.40
C GLY A 151 38.48 -20.78 -31.70
N GLU A 152 37.36 -20.45 -31.05
CA GLU A 152 36.05 -21.04 -31.32
C GLU A 152 35.07 -20.00 -31.89
N LYS A 153 34.27 -20.42 -32.86
CA LYS A 153 33.13 -19.63 -33.37
C LYS A 153 32.03 -19.61 -32.33
N THR A 154 31.74 -18.43 -31.78
CA THR A 154 30.83 -18.26 -30.64
C THR A 154 29.74 -17.24 -30.98
N PRO A 155 28.47 -17.47 -30.57
CA PRO A 155 27.42 -16.46 -30.71
C PRO A 155 27.65 -15.28 -29.75
N PHE A 156 27.56 -14.07 -30.26
CA PHE A 156 27.71 -12.81 -29.52
C PHE A 156 26.40 -12.04 -29.52
N LEU A 157 25.97 -11.55 -28.36
CA LEU A 157 24.85 -10.62 -28.25
C LEU A 157 25.32 -9.21 -28.59
N ASP A 158 24.73 -8.63 -29.63
CA ASP A 158 24.98 -7.26 -30.05
C ASP A 158 23.78 -6.38 -29.69
N LEU A 159 24.04 -5.29 -28.97
CA LEU A 159 23.07 -4.30 -28.55
C LEU A 159 23.49 -2.92 -29.06
N THR A 160 22.57 -2.19 -29.67
CA THR A 160 22.80 -0.79 -30.04
C THR A 160 21.85 0.11 -29.28
N PHE A 161 22.41 1.01 -28.47
CA PHE A 161 21.66 2.06 -27.78
C PHE A 161 21.87 3.40 -28.47
N VAL A 162 20.86 4.27 -28.41
CA VAL A 162 20.95 5.66 -28.90
C VAL A 162 20.65 6.61 -27.77
N ASN A 163 21.52 7.61 -27.59
CA ASN A 163 21.33 8.66 -26.59
C ASN A 163 20.36 9.75 -27.07
N ASN A 164 19.05 9.59 -26.84
CA ASN A 164 18.06 10.64 -27.13
C ASN A 164 17.73 11.50 -25.89
N MET A 165 18.59 11.54 -24.87
CA MET A 165 18.33 12.27 -23.63
C MET A 165 18.58 13.78 -23.74
N GLY A 166 19.11 14.26 -24.87
CA GLY A 166 19.44 15.68 -25.08
C GLY A 166 20.63 16.19 -24.25
N THR A 167 21.32 15.29 -23.54
CA THR A 167 22.51 15.58 -22.72
C THR A 167 23.56 14.50 -22.93
N GLU A 168 24.81 14.83 -22.64
CA GLU A 168 25.90 13.84 -22.65
C GLU A 168 25.72 12.83 -21.52
N ILE A 169 26.01 11.56 -21.81
CA ILE A 169 26.04 10.46 -20.83
C ILE A 169 27.50 10.18 -20.45
N LEU A 170 27.78 10.25 -19.16
CA LEU A 170 29.10 9.98 -18.56
C LEU A 170 29.26 8.52 -18.14
N GLY A 171 28.17 7.78 -18.02
CA GLY A 171 28.18 6.35 -17.74
C GLY A 171 26.78 5.81 -17.65
N TYR A 172 26.63 4.50 -17.78
CA TYR A 172 25.34 3.85 -17.64
C TYR A 172 25.50 2.41 -17.18
N ASN A 173 24.40 1.84 -16.72
CA ASN A 173 24.23 0.42 -16.49
C ASN A 173 22.91 -0.02 -17.13
N VAL A 174 22.94 -1.11 -17.89
CA VAL A 174 21.79 -1.75 -18.53
C VAL A 174 21.52 -3.08 -17.86
N GLN A 175 20.23 -3.36 -17.68
CA GLN A 175 19.74 -4.70 -17.39
C GLN A 175 19.51 -5.41 -18.72
N ILE A 176 19.99 -6.65 -18.83
CA ILE A 176 19.72 -7.55 -19.96
C ILE A 176 18.99 -8.76 -19.40
N ASN A 177 17.84 -9.07 -19.96
CA ASN A 177 17.04 -10.24 -19.62
C ASN A 177 16.76 -11.05 -20.89
N ILE A 178 17.02 -12.35 -20.81
CA ILE A 178 16.72 -13.30 -21.87
C ILE A 178 15.65 -14.24 -21.33
N TYR A 179 14.52 -14.31 -22.02
CA TYR A 179 13.36 -15.13 -21.66
C TYR A 179 13.17 -16.25 -22.67
N SER A 180 12.60 -17.37 -22.21
CA SER A 180 12.01 -18.37 -23.09
C SER A 180 10.75 -17.79 -23.72
N LYS A 181 10.66 -17.80 -25.05
CA LYS A 181 9.48 -17.30 -25.75
C LYS A 181 8.25 -18.18 -25.49
N ALA A 182 8.44 -19.49 -25.36
CA ALA A 182 7.40 -20.48 -25.13
C ALA A 182 6.81 -20.40 -23.73
N THR A 183 7.65 -20.18 -22.70
CA THR A 183 7.21 -20.21 -21.30
C THR A 183 7.09 -18.84 -20.65
N GLY A 184 7.70 -17.81 -21.24
CA GLY A 184 7.82 -16.47 -20.66
C GLY A 184 8.76 -16.38 -19.44
N LYS A 185 9.43 -17.47 -19.05
CA LYS A 185 10.35 -17.49 -17.90
C LYS A 185 11.72 -16.93 -18.28
N ILE A 186 12.40 -16.30 -17.33
CA ILE A 186 13.80 -15.87 -17.49
C ILE A 186 14.67 -17.12 -17.64
N ILE A 187 15.49 -17.13 -18.69
CA ILE A 187 16.56 -18.10 -18.93
C ILE A 187 17.87 -17.57 -18.35
N ALA A 188 18.18 -16.29 -18.64
CA ALA A 188 19.42 -15.65 -18.24
C ALA A 188 19.19 -14.17 -17.96
N SER A 189 19.95 -13.60 -17.03
CA SER A 189 19.84 -12.19 -16.66
C SER A 189 21.21 -11.68 -16.21
N GLN A 190 21.57 -10.47 -16.66
CA GLN A 190 22.79 -9.82 -16.23
C GLN A 190 22.66 -8.30 -16.24
N GLU A 191 23.51 -7.65 -15.46
CA GLU A 191 23.71 -6.20 -15.52
C GLU A 191 25.07 -5.90 -16.13
N GLN A 192 25.11 -4.97 -17.08
CA GLN A 192 26.33 -4.51 -17.72
C GLN A 192 26.39 -2.99 -17.62
N GLY A 193 27.57 -2.43 -17.39
CA GLY A 193 27.73 -0.98 -17.46
C GLY A 193 29.05 -0.56 -18.08
N THR A 194 29.10 0.71 -18.43
CA THR A 194 30.30 1.41 -18.88
C THR A 194 30.34 2.79 -18.23
N SER A 195 31.55 3.32 -18.09
CA SER A 195 31.81 4.69 -17.64
C SER A 195 32.77 5.34 -18.62
N PHE A 196 32.49 6.58 -18.97
CA PHE A 196 33.28 7.39 -19.89
C PHE A 196 34.05 8.45 -19.11
N LYS A 197 35.23 8.80 -19.61
CA LYS A 197 35.87 10.06 -19.20
C LYS A 197 35.04 11.24 -19.70
N VAL A 198 35.14 12.39 -19.05
CA VAL A 198 34.30 13.56 -19.35
C VAL A 198 34.45 14.04 -20.80
N ASP A 199 35.64 13.90 -21.38
CA ASP A 199 35.95 14.23 -22.78
C ASP A 199 35.52 13.16 -23.80
N GLN A 200 35.11 11.99 -23.31
CA GLN A 200 34.68 10.83 -24.10
C GLN A 200 33.19 10.49 -23.87
N ALA A 201 32.45 11.42 -23.25
CA ALA A 201 31.03 11.22 -22.95
C ALA A 201 30.21 10.91 -24.21
N LEU A 202 29.21 10.03 -24.08
CA LEU A 202 28.34 9.68 -25.19
C LEU A 202 27.45 10.88 -25.53
N LYS A 203 27.70 11.49 -26.68
CA LYS A 203 27.02 12.71 -27.15
C LYS A 203 25.54 12.48 -27.43
N PRO A 204 24.70 13.53 -27.39
CA PRO A 204 23.32 13.44 -27.84
C PRO A 204 23.22 12.90 -29.28
N ASN A 205 22.25 12.02 -29.51
CA ASN A 205 21.96 11.28 -30.74
C ASN A 205 23.08 10.34 -31.22
N ALA A 206 24.16 10.16 -30.44
CA ALA A 206 25.18 9.16 -30.76
C ALA A 206 24.67 7.76 -30.45
N GLU A 207 25.13 6.80 -31.26
CA GLU A 207 24.94 5.37 -30.99
C GLU A 207 26.07 4.87 -30.08
N ASP A 208 25.74 3.97 -29.17
CA ASP A 208 26.69 3.13 -28.47
C ASP A 208 26.41 1.68 -28.83
N VAL A 209 27.42 1.03 -29.40
CA VAL A 209 27.32 -0.34 -29.88
C VAL A 209 28.11 -1.22 -28.93
N TRP A 210 27.42 -2.20 -28.38
CA TRP A 210 27.98 -3.10 -27.41
C TRP A 210 27.82 -4.55 -27.87
N SER A 211 28.88 -5.32 -27.74
CA SER A 211 28.94 -6.73 -28.16
C SER A 211 29.60 -7.55 -27.05
N GLN A 212 29.02 -8.71 -26.75
CA GLN A 212 29.54 -9.65 -25.77
C GLN A 212 29.23 -11.08 -26.15
N PRO A 213 29.94 -12.09 -25.59
CA PRO A 213 29.49 -13.47 -25.70
C PRO A 213 28.03 -13.62 -25.23
N LEU A 214 27.23 -14.39 -25.97
CA LEU A 214 25.88 -14.73 -25.52
C LEU A 214 25.97 -15.44 -24.17
N LEU A 215 25.07 -15.08 -23.25
CA LEU A 215 24.99 -15.69 -21.93
C LEU A 215 24.93 -17.21 -22.01
N PHE A 216 25.69 -17.89 -21.16
CA PHE A 216 25.86 -19.33 -21.20
C PHE A 216 24.52 -20.08 -21.13
N GLU A 217 23.63 -19.68 -20.23
CA GLU A 217 22.31 -20.29 -20.06
C GLU A 217 21.44 -20.10 -21.30
N ALA A 218 21.55 -18.96 -21.99
CA ALA A 218 20.86 -18.71 -23.26
C ALA A 218 21.45 -19.54 -24.41
N LYS A 219 22.77 -19.76 -24.42
CA LYS A 219 23.44 -20.66 -25.37
C LYS A 219 22.99 -22.11 -25.14
N GLU A 220 22.96 -22.60 -23.91
CA GLU A 220 22.53 -23.97 -23.60
C GLU A 220 21.03 -24.21 -23.87
N HIS A 221 20.20 -23.16 -23.83
CA HIS A 221 18.76 -23.26 -24.08
C HIS A 221 18.41 -23.73 -25.51
N SER A 222 19.29 -23.53 -26.49
CA SER A 222 19.06 -23.95 -27.88
C SER A 222 20.22 -24.76 -28.44
N LYS A 223 19.91 -25.78 -29.23
CA LYS A 223 20.92 -26.59 -29.96
C LYS A 223 21.15 -26.11 -31.39
N LEU A 224 20.44 -25.07 -31.82
CA LEU A 224 20.43 -24.64 -33.23
C LEU A 224 21.60 -23.73 -33.63
N TRP A 225 22.46 -23.33 -32.68
CA TRP A 225 23.57 -22.40 -32.91
C TRP A 225 24.57 -22.89 -33.97
N ALA A 226 24.85 -24.19 -34.01
CA ALA A 226 25.81 -24.78 -34.96
C ALA A 226 25.38 -24.67 -36.43
N THR A 227 24.08 -24.49 -36.68
CA THR A 227 23.49 -24.39 -38.02
C THR A 227 22.87 -23.03 -38.28
N ALA A 228 23.05 -22.08 -37.35
CA ALA A 228 22.45 -20.77 -37.45
C ALA A 228 23.08 -19.96 -38.59
N GLN A 229 22.26 -19.17 -39.26
CA GLN A 229 22.73 -18.14 -40.18
C GLN A 229 22.77 -16.80 -39.44
N TYR A 230 23.95 -16.22 -39.34
CA TYR A 230 24.20 -14.96 -38.65
C TYR A 230 24.21 -13.78 -39.65
N PRO A 231 23.85 -12.54 -39.24
CA PRO A 231 23.34 -12.19 -37.91
C PRO A 231 21.89 -12.63 -37.70
N ILE A 232 21.57 -13.09 -36.49
CA ILE A 232 20.22 -13.47 -36.08
C ILE A 232 19.51 -12.24 -35.54
N THR A 233 18.37 -11.90 -36.14
CA THR A 233 17.47 -10.81 -35.67
C THR A 233 16.08 -11.33 -35.29
N ASP A 234 15.69 -12.52 -35.77
CA ASP A 234 14.51 -13.25 -35.29
C ASP A 234 14.95 -14.38 -34.35
N PHE A 235 14.76 -14.15 -33.05
CA PHE A 235 15.14 -15.06 -31.99
C PHE A 235 14.15 -16.20 -31.76
N SER A 236 13.00 -16.18 -32.45
CA SER A 236 11.90 -17.12 -32.23
C SER A 236 12.30 -18.58 -32.46
N LYS A 237 13.17 -18.81 -33.44
CA LYS A 237 13.68 -20.16 -33.77
C LYS A 237 14.49 -20.76 -32.62
N PHE A 238 15.07 -19.93 -31.76
CA PHE A 238 15.89 -20.33 -30.62
C PHE A 238 15.10 -20.36 -29.31
N ASP A 239 13.78 -20.17 -29.37
CA ASP A 239 12.92 -19.97 -28.20
C ASP A 239 13.37 -18.80 -27.31
N LEU A 240 13.96 -17.74 -27.87
CA LEU A 240 14.44 -16.61 -27.09
C LEU A 240 13.61 -15.35 -27.33
N LYS A 241 13.44 -14.56 -26.26
CA LYS A 241 13.04 -13.15 -26.28
C LYS A 241 14.04 -12.36 -25.46
N ILE A 242 14.69 -11.38 -26.08
CA ILE A 242 15.74 -10.58 -25.44
C ILE A 242 15.19 -9.19 -25.17
N GLU A 243 15.34 -8.74 -23.92
CA GLU A 243 15.02 -7.38 -23.50
C GLU A 243 16.24 -6.76 -22.85
N ALA A 244 16.56 -5.52 -23.21
CA ALA A 244 17.59 -4.76 -22.52
C ALA A 244 17.12 -3.32 -22.31
N PHE A 245 17.40 -2.76 -21.14
CA PHE A 245 16.97 -1.42 -20.77
C PHE A 245 17.92 -0.77 -19.77
N PRO A 246 18.06 0.57 -19.76
CA PRO A 246 18.92 1.25 -18.81
C PRO A 246 18.35 1.17 -17.39
N LYS A 247 19.17 0.65 -16.48
CA LYS A 247 18.93 0.66 -15.04
C LYS A 247 19.48 1.92 -14.39
N THR A 248 20.62 2.43 -14.85
CA THR A 248 21.13 3.75 -14.43
C THR A 248 21.73 4.50 -15.60
N VAL A 249 21.60 5.83 -15.60
CA VAL A 249 22.33 6.72 -16.51
C VAL A 249 22.89 7.88 -15.71
N GLU A 250 24.19 8.13 -15.85
CA GLU A 250 24.91 9.22 -15.25
C GLU A 250 25.15 10.33 -16.28
N THR A 251 24.82 11.56 -15.91
CA THR A 251 25.04 12.76 -16.70
C THR A 251 25.85 13.75 -15.88
N LYS A 252 26.28 14.87 -16.47
CA LYS A 252 26.94 15.96 -15.71
C LYS A 252 26.08 16.54 -14.58
N LYS A 253 24.75 16.44 -14.68
CA LYS A 253 23.82 17.06 -13.73
C LYS A 253 23.41 16.12 -12.61
N GLU A 254 23.16 14.87 -12.96
CA GLU A 254 22.56 13.89 -12.05
C GLU A 254 22.81 12.45 -12.51
N LYS A 255 22.61 11.53 -11.57
CA LYS A 255 22.51 10.10 -11.81
C LYS A 255 21.06 9.65 -11.71
N LEU A 256 20.49 9.25 -12.83
CA LEU A 256 19.15 8.69 -12.91
C LEU A 256 19.20 7.19 -12.63
N VAL A 257 18.25 6.70 -11.83
CA VAL A 257 18.13 5.28 -11.46
C VAL A 257 16.72 4.80 -11.81
N ARG A 258 16.60 3.66 -12.50
CA ARG A 258 15.30 3.06 -12.79
C ARG A 258 14.71 2.55 -11.50
N VAL A 259 13.51 3.01 -11.17
CA VAL A 259 12.80 2.58 -9.98
C VAL A 259 11.76 1.53 -10.40
N GLY A 260 11.89 0.33 -9.85
CA GLY A 260 10.93 -0.77 -10.04
C GLY A 260 9.70 -0.62 -9.11
N GLY A 261 8.86 -1.66 -9.06
CA GLY A 261 7.78 -1.74 -8.07
C GLY A 261 6.50 -0.97 -8.40
N LEU A 262 6.37 -0.41 -9.60
CA LEU A 262 5.12 0.22 -10.07
C LEU A 262 3.91 -0.71 -9.93
N GLU A 263 4.08 -2.00 -10.22
CA GLU A 263 3.02 -3.01 -10.05
C GLU A 263 2.59 -3.18 -8.59
N ASN A 264 3.52 -3.08 -7.63
CA ASN A 264 3.19 -3.19 -6.21
C ASN A 264 2.44 -1.94 -5.72
N ILE A 265 2.85 -0.76 -6.20
CA ILE A 265 2.12 0.49 -5.96
C ILE A 265 0.70 0.38 -6.51
N ASP A 266 0.53 -0.15 -7.73
CA ASP A 266 -0.79 -0.34 -8.34
C ASP A 266 -1.68 -1.33 -7.57
N LYS A 267 -1.11 -2.46 -7.12
CA LYS A 267 -1.83 -3.41 -6.27
C LYS A 267 -2.28 -2.75 -4.97
N LYS A 268 -1.42 -1.96 -4.33
CA LYS A 268 -1.75 -1.26 -3.08
C LYS A 268 -2.81 -0.19 -3.28
N ILE A 269 -2.70 0.64 -4.33
CA ILE A 269 -3.73 1.63 -4.69
C ILE A 269 -5.08 0.94 -4.93
N LYS A 270 -5.10 -0.17 -5.68
CA LYS A 270 -6.33 -0.92 -5.95
C LYS A 270 -6.94 -1.46 -4.66
N TYR A 271 -6.13 -2.08 -3.80
CA TYR A 271 -6.56 -2.58 -2.50
C TYR A 271 -7.19 -1.47 -1.64
N LEU A 272 -6.49 -0.33 -1.48
CA LEU A 272 -6.99 0.80 -0.71
C LEU A 272 -8.28 1.38 -1.28
N LYS A 273 -8.43 1.42 -2.61
CA LYS A 273 -9.68 1.87 -3.26
C LYS A 273 -10.84 0.94 -2.94
N THR A 274 -10.63 -0.38 -2.98
CA THR A 274 -11.66 -1.35 -2.61
C THR A 274 -12.07 -1.21 -1.14
N GLU A 275 -11.10 -1.07 -0.21
CA GLU A 275 -11.43 -0.80 1.19
C GLU A 275 -12.17 0.53 1.37
N LEU A 276 -11.79 1.57 0.62
CA LEU A 276 -12.43 2.88 0.67
C LEU A 276 -13.87 2.85 0.16
N GLU A 277 -14.15 2.06 -0.89
CA GLU A 277 -15.51 1.82 -1.40
C GLU A 277 -16.36 1.13 -0.32
N GLN A 278 -15.86 0.06 0.29
CA GLN A 278 -16.54 -0.63 1.39
C GLN A 278 -16.82 0.29 2.57
N LEU A 279 -15.84 1.09 3.00
CA LEU A 279 -16.01 2.05 4.10
C LEU A 279 -17.02 3.17 3.78
N LYS A 280 -17.22 3.51 2.51
CA LYS A 280 -18.20 4.53 2.10
C LYS A 280 -19.64 4.00 2.08
N GLU A 281 -19.79 2.68 1.97
CA GLU A 281 -21.10 2.03 2.03
C GLU A 281 -21.58 1.84 3.48
N THR A 282 -20.68 1.85 4.46
CA THR A 282 -21.04 1.74 5.88
C THR A 282 -21.48 3.08 6.48
N LYS A 283 -22.49 3.03 7.35
CA LYS A 283 -23.03 4.16 8.11
C LYS A 283 -22.25 4.43 9.39
N GLY A 284 -21.52 3.44 9.91
CA GLY A 284 -20.82 3.53 11.19
C GLY A 284 -21.80 3.42 12.36
N THR A 285 -22.71 2.46 12.30
CA THR A 285 -23.80 2.29 13.28
C THR A 285 -23.80 0.87 13.86
N LEU A 286 -24.44 0.67 15.02
CA LEU A 286 -24.40 -0.64 15.70
C LEU A 286 -25.20 -1.72 14.96
N ASP A 287 -26.17 -1.34 14.13
CA ASP A 287 -26.97 -2.25 13.29
C ASP A 287 -26.14 -2.97 12.23
N GLU A 288 -24.97 -2.44 11.88
CA GLU A 288 -24.02 -3.03 10.94
C GLU A 288 -23.11 -4.09 11.60
N LEU A 289 -23.23 -4.27 12.92
CA LEU A 289 -22.41 -5.20 13.69
C LEU A 289 -23.22 -6.45 14.09
N GLU A 290 -22.63 -7.62 13.85
CA GLU A 290 -23.13 -8.89 14.35
C GLU A 290 -22.31 -9.35 15.56
N LEU A 291 -23.00 -9.72 16.65
CA LEU A 291 -22.33 -10.38 17.77
C LEU A 291 -22.01 -11.82 17.37
N THR A 292 -20.72 -12.14 17.25
CA THR A 292 -20.26 -13.52 17.23
C THR A 292 -20.55 -14.15 18.59
N LYS A 293 -21.32 -15.25 18.57
CA LYS A 293 -21.69 -16.05 19.74
C LYS A 293 -20.61 -17.05 20.09
#